data_AF-A0A0N1MU51-F1
#
_entry.id   AF-A0A0N1MU51-F1
#
_cell.length_a   1.000
_cell.length_b   1.000
_cell.length_c   1.000
_cell.angle_alpha   90.00
_cell.angle_beta   90.00
_cell.angle_gamma   90.00
#
_symmetry.space_group_name_H-M   'P 1'
#
loop_
_entity.id
_entity.type
_entity.pdbx_description
1 polymer ?
#
loop_
_entity_poly.entity_id
_entity_poly.type
_entity_poly.pdbx_seq_one_letter_code
_entity_poly.pdbx_strand_id
1 'polypeptide(L)' 'MTSHPLLSDIDAFLRIHKLSESAFGRHAVNDWKLIRQLKAGRRLWPDTEARVRTFMITYQPSPRRKKVAK' A
#
# COMPACT_ATOMS: atom_id res chain seq x y z
N MET A 1 17.37 1.37 11.14
CA MET A 1 16.75 2.27 10.14
C MET A 1 16.83 1.58 8.77
N THR A 2 15.94 0.63 8.51
CA THR A 2 15.85 -0.04 7.20
C THR A 2 14.62 0.46 6.48
N SER A 3 14.65 1.75 6.14
CA SER A 3 13.63 2.35 5.28
C SER A 3 13.89 1.86 3.86
N HIS A 4 13.32 0.70 3.53
CA HIS A 4 13.25 0.27 2.15
C HIS A 4 12.57 1.39 1.35
N PRO A 5 13.16 1.86 0.24
CA PRO A 5 12.62 2.99 -0.53
C PRO A 5 11.17 2.75 -0.97
N LEU A 6 10.83 1.48 -1.21
CA LEU A 6 9.49 1.01 -1.54
C LEU A 6 8.47 1.25 -0.42
N LEU A 7 8.89 1.15 0.85
CA LEU A 7 8.02 1.41 2.00
C LEU A 7 7.71 2.90 2.12
N SER A 8 8.70 3.77 1.87
CA SER A 8 8.51 5.22 1.82
C SER A 8 7.60 5.65 0.68
N ASP A 9 7.75 5.04 -0.51
CA ASP A 9 6.88 5.30 -1.66
C ASP A 9 5.41 4.90 -1.37
N ILE A 10 5.23 3.73 -0.75
CA ILE A 10 3.91 3.27 -0.29
C ILE A 10 3.34 4.23 0.77
N ASP A 11 4.11 4.65 1.78
CA ASP A 11 3.61 5.57 2.82
C ASP A 11 3.18 6.92 2.24
N ALA A 12 3.99 7.47 1.32
CA ALA A 12 3.66 8.70 0.60
C ALA A 12 2.36 8.53 -0.21
N PHE A 13 2.22 7.43 -0.94
CA PHE A 13 1.02 7.10 -1.70
C PHE A 13 -0.21 6.98 -0.79
N LEU A 14 -0.09 6.27 0.34
CA LEU A 14 -1.15 6.12 1.33
C LEU A 14 -1.56 7.47 1.93
N ARG A 15 -0.61 8.37 2.20
CA ARG A 15 -0.90 9.74 2.69
C ARG A 15 -1.63 10.58 1.65
N ILE A 16 -1.15 10.59 0.41
CA ILE A 16 -1.74 11.37 -0.71
C ILE A 16 -3.19 10.93 -0.94
N HIS A 17 -3.42 9.62 -1.00
CA HIS A 17 -4.75 9.04 -1.24
C HIS A 17 -5.58 8.87 0.03
N LYS A 18 -5.02 9.21 1.21
CA LYS A 18 -5.54 8.90 2.54
C LYS A 18 -5.97 7.42 2.67
N LEU A 19 -5.30 6.49 2.02
CA LEU A 19 -5.62 5.06 2.14
C LEU A 19 -5.08 4.49 3.46
N SER A 20 -5.78 3.48 4.01
CA SER A 20 -5.24 2.70 5.13
C SER A 20 -4.39 1.56 4.59
N GLU A 21 -3.28 1.25 5.27
CA GLU A 21 -2.38 0.12 4.97
C GLU A 21 -3.18 -1.19 4.74
N SER A 22 -4.15 -1.47 5.61
CA SER A 22 -5.00 -2.67 5.52
C SER A 22 -5.91 -2.67 4.28
N ALA A 23 -6.43 -1.50 3.89
CA ALA A 23 -7.27 -1.36 2.69
C ALA A 23 -6.42 -1.53 1.44
N PHE A 24 -5.23 -0.91 1.41
CA PHE A 24 -4.28 -1.03 0.33
C PHE A 24 -3.85 -2.48 0.12
N GLY A 25 -3.42 -3.20 1.16
CA GLY A 25 -3.02 -4.61 1.02
C GLY A 25 -4.16 -5.50 0.51
N ARG A 26 -5.40 -5.25 0.96
CA ARG A 26 -6.59 -5.98 0.49
C ARG A 26 -6.93 -5.68 -0.97
N HIS A 27 -6.76 -4.44 -1.44
CA HIS A 27 -7.05 -4.05 -2.82
C HIS A 27 -5.91 -4.34 -3.80
N ALA A 28 -4.65 -4.19 -3.38
CA ALA A 28 -3.48 -4.35 -4.24
C ALA A 28 -3.08 -5.81 -4.44
N VAL A 29 -3.08 -6.60 -3.36
CA VAL A 29 -2.54 -7.97 -3.37
C VAL A 29 -3.50 -9.01 -2.78
N ASN A 30 -4.68 -8.59 -2.31
CA ASN A 30 -5.61 -9.38 -1.51
C ASN A 30 -5.00 -9.92 -0.21
N ASP A 31 -3.92 -9.28 0.25
CA ASP A 31 -3.17 -9.68 1.44
C ASP A 31 -2.76 -8.44 2.24
N TRP A 32 -3.44 -8.22 3.36
CA TRP A 32 -3.19 -7.09 4.24
C TRP A 32 -1.88 -7.25 5.04
N LYS A 33 -1.27 -8.45 5.07
CA LYS A 33 -0.02 -8.68 5.81
C LYS A 33 1.20 -8.16 5.06
N LEU A 34 1.08 -7.79 3.79
CA LEU A 34 2.17 -7.28 2.97
C LEU A 34 2.99 -6.21 3.68
N ILE A 35 2.32 -5.14 4.12
CA ILE A 35 2.98 -3.97 4.71
C ILE A 35 3.63 -4.35 6.04
N ARG A 36 2.97 -5.22 6.81
CA ARG A 36 3.53 -5.78 8.05
C ARG A 36 4.77 -6.63 7.80
N GLN A 37 4.82 -7.41 6.71
CA GLN A 37 6.02 -8.16 6.32
C GLN A 37 7.14 -7.25 5.83
N LEU A 38 6.80 -6.21 5.04
CA LEU A 38 7.76 -5.19 4.58
C LEU A 38 8.39 -4.46 5.78
N LYS A 39 7.56 -4.07 6.75
CA LYS A 39 7.96 -3.37 7.98
C LYS A 39 8.77 -4.26 8.92
N ALA A 40 8.53 -5.57 8.88
CA ALA A 40 9.33 -6.58 9.58
C ALA A 40 10.67 -6.90 8.87
N GLY A 41 10.96 -6.29 7.71
CA GLY A 41 12.18 -6.56 6.94
C GLY A 41 12.19 -7.93 6.27
N ARG A 42 11.03 -8.56 6.09
CA ARG A 42 10.93 -9.86 5.43
C ARG A 42 11.11 -9.70 3.92
N ARG A 43 11.69 -10.71 3.29
CA ARG A 43 11.91 -10.74 1.83
C ARG A 43 10.57 -10.63 1.09
N LEU A 44 10.41 -9.57 0.30
CA LEU A 44 9.27 -9.38 -0.59
C LEU A 44 9.47 -10.25 -1.83
N TRP A 45 8.40 -10.91 -2.28
CA TRP A 45 8.43 -11.68 -3.52
C TRP A 45 8.20 -10.75 -4.73
N PRO A 46 8.88 -10.98 -5.86
CA PRO A 46 8.73 -10.15 -7.06
C PRO A 46 7.28 -10.10 -7.57
N ASP A 47 6.52 -11.19 -7.46
CA ASP A 47 5.07 -11.22 -7.75
C ASP A 47 4.29 -10.18 -6.94
N THR A 48 4.65 -10.03 -5.67
CA THR A 48 3.97 -9.10 -4.79
C THR A 48 4.37 -7.66 -5.09
N GLU A 49 5.64 -7.42 -5.40
CA GLU A 49 6.10 -6.12 -5.88
C GLU A 49 5.40 -5.71 -7.18
N ALA A 50 5.28 -6.64 -8.14
CA ALA A 50 4.60 -6.41 -9.41
C ALA A 50 3.13 -6.05 -9.22
N ARG A 51 2.42 -6.75 -8.32
CA ARG A 51 1.03 -6.40 -7.96
C ARG A 51 0.91 -5.04 -7.29
N VAL A 52 1.82 -4.69 -6.37
CA VAL A 52 1.85 -3.36 -5.73
C VAL A 52 2.07 -2.27 -6.77
N ARG A 53 3.07 -2.41 -7.65
CA ARG A 53 3.31 -1.46 -8.73
C ARG A 53 2.13 -1.37 -9.69
N THR A 54 1.57 -2.51 -10.09
CA THR A 54 0.38 -2.56 -10.95
C THR A 54 -0.78 -1.84 -10.29
N PHE A 55 -1.00 -2.06 -8.99
CA PHE A 55 -2.02 -1.34 -8.24
C PHE A 55 -1.73 0.16 -8.23
N MET A 56 -0.52 0.62 -7.91
CA MET A 56 -0.20 2.06 -7.93
C MET A 56 -0.45 2.71 -9.30
N ILE A 57 -0.17 2.00 -10.40
CA ILE A 57 -0.40 2.48 -11.78
C ILE A 57 -1.88 2.47 -12.16
N THR A 58 -2.62 1.42 -11.79
CA THR A 58 -4.04 1.25 -12.12
C THR A 58 -4.98 1.86 -11.09
N TYR A 59 -4.46 2.30 -9.95
CA TYR A 59 -5.21 2.90 -8.87
C TYR A 59 -5.76 4.24 -9.35
N GLN A 60 -6.99 4.19 -9.85
CA GLN A 60 -7.80 5.37 -10.00
C GLN A 60 -8.35 5.71 -8.62
N PRO A 61 -8.07 6.92 -8.09
CA PRO A 61 -8.74 7.39 -6.90
C PRO A 61 -10.21 7.58 -7.26
N SER A 62 -11.01 6.52 -7.14
CA SER A 62 -12.45 6.70 -7.13
C SER A 62 -12.72 7.62 -5.95
N PRO A 63 -13.35 8.80 -6.13
CA PRO A 63 -13.54 9.78 -5.06
C PRO A 63 -14.56 9.29 -4.01
N ARG A 64 -14.72 7.98 -3.84
CA ARG A 64 -15.66 7.34 -2.93
C ARG A 64 -15.15 7.46 -1.50
N ARG A 65 -15.50 8.63 -0.95
CA ARG A 65 -16.11 8.81 0.36
C ARG A 65 -15.21 8.51 1.55
N LYS A 66 -14.39 9.49 1.91
CA LYS A 66 -14.10 9.70 3.33
C LYS A 66 -15.22 10.55 3.93
N LYS A 67 -16.10 9.87 4.67
CA LYS A 67 -16.97 10.50 5.66
C LYS A 67 -16.08 11.31 6.59
N VAL A 68 -16.35 12.62 6.63
CA VAL A 68 -16.05 13.49 7.75
C VAL A 68 -16.64 12.84 9.01
N ALA A 69 -15.80 12.52 9.98
CA ALA A 69 -16.25 12.20 11.32
C ALA A 69 -15.68 13.28 12.24
N LYS A 70 -16.64 13.91 12.90
CA LYS A 70 -16.65 15.08 13.77
C LYS A 70 -15.79 14.91 15.01
#